data_AF-A0A1D1UG70-F1
#
_entry.id   AF-A0A1D1UG70-F1
#
_cell.length_a   1.000
_cell.length_b   1.000
_cell.length_c   1.000
_cell.angle_alpha   90.00
_cell.angle_beta   90.00
_cell.angle_gamma   90.00
#
_symmetry.space_group_name_H-M   'P 1'
#
loop_
_entity.id
_entity.type
_entity.pdbx_description
1 polymer ?
#
loop_
_entity_poly.entity_id
_entity_poly.type
_entity_poly.pdbx_seq_one_letter_code
_entity_poly.pdbx_strand_id
1 'polypeptide(L)'
;MALDVYAGGTLLTIATRPEEVKLDYVLAGGQTFRWNKTTTGHWIGVIQENVWRLKQTDVSIECEILPLPSPEKDEEIIQSLLDAGQLKKKSMENNPHKATIARKTLYSSIFRKYFGLNDSLVDCYKKWSRLDERFKTVAASYPGIRVLNQDFIENLFSFLCSSNNNVTRIQQMVGKMCSKFGRPLCVLDGMVYSCFPEVSKLAEESSEVELRKLGFGYRAAFVQKSAQFILQNSEWMDQVQKADYPTAKSLLMQLPGIGAKVADCICLMSLGHSGAVPVDTHVFALTSEHYMPALRGMKSVTPAVYDTIGDFYRKKFGDKAGWAHSVLFTAHLAKFRNKVESVPEYSTSEKSDKKIIKPAPKTAEPQAKKKKPTVPTPTAPLVK
;
A
#
# COMPACT_ATOMS: atom_id res chain seq x y z
N MET A 1 -12.96 9.16 32.49
CA MET A 1 -14.25 8.52 32.21
C MET A 1 -14.17 7.91 30.83
N ALA A 2 -14.24 6.59 30.74
CA ALA A 2 -14.20 5.86 29.47
C ALA A 2 -15.51 6.09 28.73
N LEU A 3 -15.45 6.74 27.57
CA LEU A 3 -16.53 6.74 26.60
C LEU A 3 -16.36 5.49 25.73
N ASP A 4 -16.71 4.31 26.28
CA ASP A 4 -17.15 3.22 25.43
C ASP A 4 -18.60 3.52 25.05
N VAL A 5 -18.78 4.24 23.95
CA VAL A 5 -20.10 4.57 23.42
C VAL A 5 -20.19 4.05 22.01
N TYR A 6 -20.62 2.80 21.76
CA TYR A 6 -21.32 2.46 20.51
C TYR A 6 -22.21 1.23 20.70
N ALA A 7 -23.50 1.47 20.99
CA ALA A 7 -24.58 0.60 20.53
C ALA A 7 -25.14 1.23 19.24
N GLY A 8 -25.08 0.55 18.09
CA GLY A 8 -25.70 1.07 16.85
C GLY A 8 -24.99 0.86 15.50
N GLY A 9 -24.02 -0.04 15.39
CA GLY A 9 -23.41 -0.42 14.10
C GLY A 9 -24.38 -1.13 13.13
N THR A 10 -24.13 -1.03 11.82
CA THR A 10 -24.81 -1.88 10.83
C THR A 10 -24.11 -3.22 10.73
N LEU A 11 -24.80 -4.30 11.09
CA LEU A 11 -24.30 -5.66 10.96
C LEU A 11 -24.63 -6.25 9.59
N LEU A 12 -23.64 -6.81 8.93
CA LEU A 12 -23.71 -7.40 7.59
C LEU A 12 -22.90 -8.70 7.55
N THR A 13 -23.40 -9.71 6.85
CA THR A 13 -22.66 -10.95 6.61
C THR A 13 -22.49 -11.14 5.11
N ILE A 14 -21.24 -11.27 4.66
CA ILE A 14 -20.91 -11.55 3.26
C ILE A 14 -20.57 -13.03 3.14
N ALA A 15 -21.44 -13.80 2.48
CA ALA A 15 -21.15 -15.20 2.17
C ALA A 15 -19.98 -15.28 1.18
N THR A 16 -18.86 -15.82 1.63
CA THR A 16 -17.63 -15.99 0.85
C THR A 16 -16.70 -16.95 1.58
N ARG A 17 -15.95 -17.76 0.84
CA ARG A 17 -15.01 -18.71 1.41
C ARG A 17 -13.57 -18.17 1.39
N PRO A 18 -12.68 -18.68 2.23
CA PRO A 18 -11.26 -18.30 2.23
C PRO A 18 -10.56 -18.41 0.87
N GLU A 19 -11.02 -19.29 -0.03
CA GLU A 19 -10.46 -19.42 -1.39
C GLU A 19 -10.81 -18.26 -2.31
N GLU A 20 -11.93 -17.59 -2.06
CA GLU A 20 -12.33 -16.39 -2.80
C GLU A 20 -11.68 -15.13 -2.22
N VAL A 21 -11.48 -15.06 -0.90
CA VAL A 21 -10.75 -13.96 -0.25
C VAL A 21 -10.24 -14.42 1.11
N LYS A 22 -8.95 -14.32 1.37
CA LYS A 22 -8.34 -14.57 2.69
C LYS A 22 -7.90 -13.25 3.29
N LEU A 23 -8.61 -12.77 4.31
CA LEU A 23 -8.38 -11.43 4.87
C LEU A 23 -6.93 -11.23 5.30
N ASP A 24 -6.32 -12.25 5.92
CA ASP A 24 -4.94 -12.17 6.41
C ASP A 24 -3.91 -11.96 5.29
N TYR A 25 -4.11 -12.55 4.12
CA TYR A 25 -3.19 -12.33 2.99
C TYR A 25 -3.47 -11.00 2.28
N VAL A 26 -4.73 -10.60 2.17
CA VAL A 26 -5.12 -9.39 1.43
C VAL A 26 -4.80 -8.13 2.23
N LEU A 27 -5.18 -8.08 3.51
CA LEU A 27 -5.07 -6.87 4.34
C LEU A 27 -3.67 -6.68 4.94
N ALA A 28 -2.90 -7.76 5.12
CA ALA A 28 -1.49 -7.68 5.54
C ALA A 28 -0.50 -7.68 4.35
N GLY A 29 -1.00 -7.83 3.13
CA GLY A 29 -0.19 -8.08 1.93
C GLY A 29 0.51 -6.85 1.33
N GLY A 30 0.43 -5.68 1.98
CA GLY A 30 1.04 -4.44 1.49
C GLY A 30 0.30 -3.78 0.32
N GLN A 31 -0.93 -4.21 0.03
CA GLN A 31 -1.82 -3.58 -0.94
C GLN A 31 -2.50 -2.32 -0.36
N THR A 32 -2.82 -2.38 0.93
CA THR A 32 -3.47 -1.34 1.71
C THR A 32 -2.71 -1.14 3.02
N PHE A 33 -2.88 0.02 3.64
CA PHE A 33 -2.17 0.44 4.85
C PHE A 33 -3.12 0.99 5.93
N ARG A 34 -4.42 0.72 5.77
CA ARG A 34 -5.50 1.29 6.58
C ARG A 34 -6.24 0.25 7.41
N TRP A 35 -5.66 -0.94 7.55
CA TRP A 35 -6.22 -2.07 8.27
C TRP A 35 -5.29 -2.53 9.39
N ASN A 36 -5.85 -2.75 10.57
CA ASN A 36 -5.13 -3.28 11.73
C ASN A 36 -5.80 -4.56 12.21
N LYS A 37 -5.01 -5.59 12.51
CA LYS A 37 -5.51 -6.82 13.12
C LYS A 37 -5.50 -6.67 14.64
N THR A 38 -6.63 -6.91 15.28
CA THR A 38 -6.74 -6.93 16.75
C THR A 38 -6.25 -8.26 17.32
N THR A 39 -5.98 -8.28 18.63
CA THR A 39 -5.64 -9.50 19.37
C THR A 39 -6.78 -10.53 19.37
N THR A 40 -8.03 -10.08 19.26
CA THR A 40 -9.23 -10.93 19.10
C THR A 40 -9.39 -11.46 17.66
N GLY A 41 -8.45 -11.16 16.78
CA GLY A 41 -8.42 -11.61 15.39
C GLY A 41 -9.47 -10.97 14.50
N HIS A 42 -9.92 -9.76 14.84
CA HIS A 42 -10.72 -8.90 13.95
C HIS A 42 -9.79 -8.03 13.11
N TRP A 43 -10.22 -7.67 11.91
CA TRP A 43 -9.58 -6.64 11.10
C TRP A 43 -10.39 -5.36 11.20
N ILE A 44 -9.76 -4.25 11.59
CA ILE A 44 -10.40 -2.95 11.68
C ILE A 44 -9.74 -1.98 10.72
N GLY A 45 -10.53 -1.34 9.86
CA GLY A 45 -10.04 -0.39 8.88
C GLY A 45 -11.12 0.56 8.37
N VAL A 46 -10.77 1.36 7.37
CA VAL A 46 -11.66 2.37 6.79
C VAL A 46 -11.87 2.10 5.31
N ILE A 47 -13.13 2.12 4.86
CA ILE A 47 -13.52 2.10 3.45
C ILE A 47 -14.53 3.22 3.24
N GLN A 48 -14.28 4.14 2.31
CA GLN A 48 -15.21 5.23 1.94
C GLN A 48 -15.79 5.95 3.18
N GLU A 49 -14.92 6.48 4.04
CA GLU A 49 -15.28 7.15 5.31
C GLU A 49 -16.03 6.32 6.36
N ASN A 50 -16.26 5.03 6.14
CA ASN A 50 -16.89 4.15 7.12
C ASN A 50 -15.81 3.33 7.84
N VAL A 51 -15.96 3.12 9.15
CA VAL A 51 -15.10 2.23 9.92
C VAL A 51 -15.69 0.83 9.92
N TRP A 52 -14.91 -0.14 9.47
CA TRP A 52 -15.29 -1.54 9.30
C TRP A 52 -14.52 -2.40 10.29
N ARG A 53 -15.23 -3.22 11.05
CA ARG A 53 -14.68 -4.33 11.82
C ARG A 53 -15.11 -5.64 11.15
N LEU A 54 -14.12 -6.45 10.76
CA LEU A 54 -14.32 -7.67 9.99
C LEU A 54 -13.85 -8.90 10.77
N LYS A 55 -14.63 -9.97 10.76
CA LYS A 55 -14.24 -11.30 11.23
C LYS A 55 -14.51 -12.32 10.14
N GLN A 56 -13.49 -13.07 9.75
CA GLN A 56 -13.64 -14.13 8.75
C GLN A 56 -13.90 -15.48 9.41
N THR A 57 -14.87 -16.21 8.88
CA THR A 57 -15.15 -17.63 9.14
C THR A 57 -14.81 -18.46 7.88
N ASP A 58 -15.11 -19.76 7.90
CA ASP A 58 -14.89 -20.63 6.73
C ASP A 58 -15.93 -20.46 5.62
N VAL A 59 -17.05 -19.80 5.89
CA VAL A 59 -18.17 -19.65 4.95
C VAL A 59 -18.63 -18.21 4.74
N SER A 60 -18.13 -17.28 5.57
CA SER A 60 -18.54 -15.88 5.54
C SER A 60 -17.48 -14.93 6.06
N ILE A 61 -17.69 -13.64 5.79
CA ILE A 61 -17.08 -12.53 6.53
C ILE A 61 -18.21 -11.79 7.24
N GLU A 62 -18.10 -11.72 8.55
CA GLU A 62 -18.97 -10.91 9.41
C GLU A 62 -18.40 -9.50 9.46
N CYS A 63 -19.27 -8.53 9.16
CA CYS A 63 -18.93 -7.13 9.07
C CYS A 63 -19.78 -6.36 10.09
N GLU A 64 -19.12 -5.57 10.92
CA GLU A 64 -19.73 -4.52 11.71
C GLU A 64 -19.26 -3.18 11.14
N ILE A 65 -20.21 -2.41 10.60
CA ILE A 65 -19.96 -1.07 10.08
C ILE A 65 -20.39 -0.08 11.15
N LEU A 66 -19.42 0.57 11.76
CA LEU A 66 -19.69 1.51 12.84
C LEU A 66 -20.11 2.86 12.27
N PRO A 67 -21.13 3.50 12.87
CA PRO A 67 -21.47 4.86 12.50
C PRO A 67 -20.31 5.82 12.81
N LEU A 68 -20.24 6.89 12.03
CA LEU A 68 -20.38 8.23 12.57
C LEU A 68 -21.88 8.48 12.76
N PRO A 69 -22.38 8.86 13.95
CA PRO A 69 -23.78 9.23 14.11
C PRO A 69 -24.03 10.60 13.45
N SER A 70 -24.69 10.61 12.28
CA SER A 70 -25.61 11.69 11.86
C SER A 70 -26.60 11.15 10.81
N PRO A 71 -27.92 11.22 11.06
CA PRO A 71 -28.96 10.85 10.10
C PRO A 71 -28.89 11.60 8.75
N GLU A 72 -28.30 12.80 8.74
CA GLU A 72 -28.32 13.71 7.57
C GLU A 72 -27.47 13.21 6.39
N LYS A 73 -26.35 12.53 6.66
CA LYS A 73 -25.49 11.97 5.60
C LYS A 73 -26.04 10.69 4.98
N ASP A 74 -26.88 9.96 5.72
CA ASP A 74 -27.52 8.75 5.19
C ASP A 74 -28.53 9.09 4.09
N GLU A 75 -29.29 10.18 4.23
CA GLU A 75 -30.26 10.60 3.20
C GLU A 75 -29.57 11.00 1.89
N GLU A 76 -28.44 11.69 1.98
CA GLU A 76 -27.66 12.13 0.82
C GLU A 76 -27.06 10.92 0.04
N ILE A 77 -26.53 9.93 0.77
CA ILE A 77 -26.01 8.69 0.19
C ILE A 77 -27.15 7.83 -0.39
N ILE A 78 -28.27 7.70 0.32
CA ILE A 78 -29.46 6.97 -0.17
C ILE A 78 -29.99 7.61 -1.45
N GLN A 79 -30.05 8.94 -1.51
CA GLN A 79 -30.48 9.67 -2.70
C GLN A 79 -29.54 9.42 -3.88
N SER A 80 -28.22 9.48 -3.66
CA SER A 80 -27.22 9.17 -4.70
C SER A 80 -27.36 7.74 -5.27
N LEU A 81 -27.71 6.76 -4.42
CA LEU A 81 -27.92 5.37 -4.83
C LEU A 81 -29.24 5.15 -5.59
N LEU A 82 -30.28 5.91 -5.24
CA LEU A 82 -31.52 5.96 -6.03
C LEU A 82 -31.23 6.55 -7.42
N ASP A 83 -30.45 7.63 -7.49
CA ASP A 83 -30.07 8.30 -8.73
C ASP A 83 -29.20 7.39 -9.63
N ALA A 84 -28.32 6.60 -9.02
CA ALA A 84 -27.51 5.59 -9.71
C ALA A 84 -28.31 4.33 -10.12
N GLY A 85 -29.61 4.25 -9.82
CA GLY A 85 -30.47 3.09 -10.12
C GLY A 85 -30.13 1.84 -9.30
N GLN A 86 -29.30 1.97 -8.28
CA GLN A 86 -28.84 0.88 -7.41
C GLN A 86 -29.87 0.56 -6.31
N LEU A 87 -30.81 1.48 -6.07
CA LEU A 87 -31.99 1.30 -5.21
C LEU A 87 -33.28 1.64 -5.98
N LYS A 88 -34.37 0.92 -5.70
CA LYS A 88 -35.70 1.20 -6.30
C LYS A 88 -36.52 2.10 -5.37
N LYS A 89 -37.12 3.17 -5.92
CA LYS A 89 -37.94 4.18 -5.20
C LYS A 89 -39.10 3.59 -4.38
N LYS A 90 -39.66 2.45 -4.78
CA LYS A 90 -40.70 1.68 -4.03
C LYS A 90 -40.23 1.14 -2.66
N SER A 91 -38.93 1.23 -2.33
CA SER A 91 -38.38 0.79 -1.04
C SER A 91 -38.47 1.84 0.08
N MET A 92 -38.91 3.08 -0.20
CA MET A 92 -38.84 4.22 0.74
C MET A 92 -40.14 4.53 1.52
N GLU A 93 -41.18 3.70 1.45
CA GLU A 93 -42.36 3.90 2.33
C GLU A 93 -41.98 3.63 3.79
N ASN A 94 -41.95 4.69 4.61
CA ASN A 94 -41.83 4.81 6.08
C ASN A 94 -41.87 3.48 6.87
N ASN A 95 -40.82 2.67 6.73
CA ASN A 95 -40.66 1.42 7.47
C ASN A 95 -39.18 1.27 7.86
N PRO A 96 -38.85 1.32 9.17
CA PRO A 96 -37.49 1.13 9.69
C PRO A 96 -36.79 -0.14 9.17
N HIS A 97 -37.58 -1.17 8.85
CA HIS A 97 -37.08 -2.42 8.30
C HIS A 97 -36.55 -2.27 6.86
N LYS A 98 -37.21 -1.48 6.01
CA LYS A 98 -36.76 -1.25 4.62
C LYS A 98 -35.50 -0.39 4.56
N ALA A 99 -35.37 0.63 5.41
CA ALA A 99 -34.14 1.45 5.52
C ALA A 99 -32.92 0.61 5.93
N THR A 100 -33.11 -0.33 6.86
CA THR A 100 -32.07 -1.29 7.27
C THR A 100 -31.63 -2.17 6.10
N ILE A 101 -32.57 -2.67 5.28
CA ILE A 101 -32.25 -3.48 4.10
C ILE A 101 -31.49 -2.68 3.05
N ALA A 102 -31.90 -1.44 2.77
CA ALA A 102 -31.21 -0.55 1.84
C ALA A 102 -29.77 -0.30 2.27
N ARG A 103 -29.55 0.02 3.56
CA ARG A 103 -28.20 0.25 4.13
C ARG A 103 -27.31 -1.01 4.04
N LYS A 104 -27.86 -2.19 4.37
CA LYS A 104 -27.12 -3.46 4.21
C LYS A 104 -26.76 -3.74 2.74
N THR A 105 -27.66 -3.42 1.81
CA THR A 105 -27.42 -3.59 0.37
C THR A 105 -26.30 -2.66 -0.12
N LEU A 106 -26.33 -1.39 0.30
CA LEU A 106 -25.27 -0.43 0.04
C LEU A 106 -23.92 -0.94 0.55
N TYR A 107 -23.81 -1.27 1.83
CA TYR A 107 -22.56 -1.73 2.41
C TYR A 107 -22.09 -3.04 1.77
N SER A 108 -23.01 -3.96 1.42
CA SER A 108 -22.64 -5.13 0.64
C SER A 108 -22.05 -4.78 -0.72
N SER A 109 -22.58 -3.75 -1.40
CA SER A 109 -22.04 -3.27 -2.69
C SER A 109 -20.65 -2.67 -2.51
N ILE A 110 -20.46 -1.79 -1.52
CA ILE A 110 -19.16 -1.19 -1.18
C ILE A 110 -18.13 -2.27 -0.88
N PHE A 111 -18.48 -3.23 -0.02
CA PHE A 111 -17.58 -4.32 0.36
C PHE A 111 -17.21 -5.19 -0.84
N ARG A 112 -18.20 -5.61 -1.64
CA ARG A 112 -17.96 -6.44 -2.83
C ARG A 112 -17.11 -5.71 -3.87
N LYS A 113 -17.31 -4.41 -4.06
CA LYS A 113 -16.49 -3.59 -4.95
C LYS A 113 -15.06 -3.48 -4.42
N TYR A 114 -14.87 -3.10 -3.15
CA TYR A 114 -13.56 -2.92 -2.53
C TYR A 114 -12.72 -4.20 -2.52
N PHE A 115 -13.34 -5.33 -2.16
CA PHE A 115 -12.71 -6.64 -2.22
C PHE A 115 -12.83 -7.31 -3.59
N GLY A 116 -13.25 -6.62 -4.67
CA GLY A 116 -13.28 -7.21 -6.02
C GLY A 116 -14.03 -8.54 -6.14
N LEU A 117 -15.09 -8.77 -5.37
CA LEU A 117 -15.82 -10.05 -5.25
C LEU A 117 -16.79 -10.33 -6.42
N ASN A 118 -16.76 -9.52 -7.47
CA ASN A 118 -17.58 -9.73 -8.67
C ASN A 118 -16.96 -10.80 -9.60
N ASP A 119 -15.66 -11.03 -9.50
CA ASP A 119 -14.95 -12.09 -10.20
C ASP A 119 -14.76 -13.33 -9.31
N SER A 120 -14.96 -14.53 -9.84
CA SER A 120 -14.53 -15.75 -9.13
C SER A 120 -13.02 -15.87 -9.17
N LEU A 121 -12.38 -15.74 -8.00
CA LEU A 121 -10.95 -15.95 -7.86
C LEU A 121 -10.60 -17.42 -7.97
N VAL A 122 -11.49 -18.33 -7.57
CA VAL A 122 -11.30 -19.77 -7.73
C VAL A 122 -11.15 -20.15 -9.20
N ASP A 123 -11.98 -19.60 -10.08
CA ASP A 123 -11.87 -19.85 -11.52
C ASP A 123 -10.63 -19.19 -12.13
N CYS A 124 -10.24 -18.01 -11.64
CA CYS A 124 -8.97 -17.40 -12.01
C CYS A 124 -7.78 -18.29 -11.61
N TYR A 125 -7.76 -18.83 -10.39
CA TYR A 125 -6.73 -19.76 -9.91
C TYR A 125 -6.67 -21.02 -10.77
N LYS A 126 -7.82 -21.65 -11.08
CA LYS A 126 -7.87 -22.81 -12.00
C LYS A 126 -7.26 -22.48 -13.37
N LYS A 127 -7.60 -21.31 -13.93
CA LYS A 127 -7.05 -20.87 -15.22
C LYS A 127 -5.53 -20.69 -15.14
N TRP A 128 -5.03 -19.94 -14.16
CA TRP A 128 -3.61 -19.65 -14.02
C TRP A 128 -2.78 -20.90 -13.69
N SER A 129 -3.31 -21.83 -12.89
CA SER A 129 -2.66 -23.11 -12.62
C SER A 129 -2.52 -24.00 -13.87
N ARG A 130 -3.37 -23.84 -14.89
CA ARG A 130 -3.20 -24.53 -16.18
C ARG A 130 -2.15 -23.88 -17.07
N LEU A 131 -1.92 -22.57 -16.90
CA LEU A 131 -0.97 -21.79 -17.69
C LEU A 131 0.45 -21.81 -17.11
N ASP A 132 0.60 -22.16 -15.84
CA ASP A 132 1.87 -22.10 -15.13
C ASP A 132 2.02 -23.12 -13.99
N GLU A 133 3.03 -23.98 -14.09
CA GLU A 133 3.32 -25.01 -13.08
C GLU A 133 3.77 -24.41 -11.74
N ARG A 134 4.48 -23.28 -11.75
CA ARG A 134 4.89 -22.60 -10.52
C ARG A 134 3.68 -22.02 -9.79
N PHE A 135 2.77 -21.38 -10.51
CA PHE A 135 1.49 -20.90 -10.00
C PHE A 135 0.68 -22.05 -9.40
N LYS A 136 0.52 -23.15 -10.15
CA LYS A 136 -0.14 -24.38 -9.67
C LYS A 136 0.43 -24.90 -8.36
N THR A 137 1.76 -24.87 -8.22
CA THR A 137 2.45 -25.29 -6.99
C THR A 137 2.13 -24.38 -5.80
N VAL A 138 2.02 -23.06 -5.99
CA VAL A 138 1.74 -22.12 -4.88
C VAL A 138 0.25 -21.97 -4.58
N ALA A 139 -0.63 -22.21 -5.55
CA ALA A 139 -2.05 -21.93 -5.47
C ALA A 139 -2.72 -22.62 -4.27
N ALA A 140 -2.30 -23.85 -3.93
CA ALA A 140 -2.84 -24.61 -2.81
C ALA A 140 -2.46 -24.03 -1.44
N SER A 141 -1.23 -23.51 -1.29
CA SER A 141 -0.75 -22.96 -0.02
C SER A 141 -1.12 -21.49 0.20
N TYR A 142 -1.48 -20.78 -0.87
CA TYR A 142 -1.78 -19.34 -0.85
C TYR A 142 -3.13 -19.03 -1.51
N PRO A 143 -4.25 -19.61 -1.01
CA PRO A 143 -5.58 -19.35 -1.54
C PRO A 143 -6.07 -17.94 -1.15
N GLY A 144 -7.04 -17.39 -1.90
CA GLY A 144 -7.74 -16.18 -1.49
C GLY A 144 -6.95 -14.87 -1.57
N ILE A 145 -5.82 -14.84 -2.29
CA ILE A 145 -5.05 -13.61 -2.51
C ILE A 145 -5.71 -12.83 -3.63
N ARG A 146 -6.45 -11.79 -3.24
CA ARG A 146 -7.17 -10.92 -4.15
C ARG A 146 -6.57 -9.52 -4.18
N VAL A 147 -6.69 -8.86 -5.33
CA VAL A 147 -6.35 -7.45 -5.50
C VAL A 147 -7.51 -6.57 -5.03
N LEU A 148 -7.24 -5.62 -4.14
CA LEU A 148 -8.23 -4.64 -3.67
C LEU A 148 -8.52 -3.57 -4.74
N ASN A 149 -9.74 -3.02 -4.72
CA ASN A 149 -10.16 -1.85 -5.49
C ASN A 149 -10.35 -0.67 -4.54
N GLN A 150 -9.25 0.03 -4.26
CA GLN A 150 -9.17 1.10 -3.28
C GLN A 150 -9.63 2.43 -3.86
N ASP A 151 -9.93 3.39 -2.97
CA ASP A 151 -10.08 4.78 -3.36
C ASP A 151 -8.79 5.30 -4.04
N PHE A 152 -8.95 6.02 -5.14
CA PHE A 152 -7.84 6.46 -5.97
C PHE A 152 -6.88 7.40 -5.23
N ILE A 153 -7.42 8.39 -4.50
CA ILE A 153 -6.63 9.38 -3.77
C ILE A 153 -5.91 8.71 -2.59
N GLU A 154 -6.63 7.91 -1.80
CA GLU A 154 -6.04 7.14 -0.70
C GLU A 154 -4.89 6.26 -1.21
N ASN A 155 -5.11 5.53 -2.29
CA ASN A 155 -4.13 4.64 -2.88
C ASN A 155 -2.90 5.40 -3.40
N LEU A 156 -3.10 6.47 -4.15
CA LEU A 156 -2.05 7.30 -4.74
C LEU A 156 -1.09 7.86 -3.68
N PHE A 157 -1.64 8.54 -2.67
CA PHE A 157 -0.82 9.14 -1.62
C PHE A 157 -0.23 8.12 -0.65
N SER A 158 -0.89 6.97 -0.46
CA SER A 158 -0.31 5.87 0.30
C SER A 158 0.89 5.25 -0.42
N PHE A 159 0.81 5.03 -1.74
CA PHE A 159 1.91 4.46 -2.50
C PHE A 159 3.06 5.45 -2.75
N LEU A 160 2.82 6.76 -2.76
CA LEU A 160 3.88 7.78 -2.66
C LEU A 160 4.76 7.58 -1.41
N CYS A 161 4.18 7.09 -0.31
CA CYS A 161 4.89 6.77 0.93
C CYS A 161 5.71 5.47 0.87
N SER A 162 5.50 4.64 -0.17
CA SER A 162 6.01 3.26 -0.24
C SER A 162 7.41 3.10 -0.83
N SER A 163 7.85 4.06 -1.67
CA SER A 163 9.17 4.01 -2.32
C SER A 163 10.27 3.82 -1.26
N ASN A 164 11.21 2.88 -1.43
CA ASN A 164 12.30 2.60 -0.47
C ASN A 164 11.85 2.59 1.02
N ASN A 165 10.85 1.75 1.33
CA ASN A 165 10.23 1.68 2.65
C ASN A 165 9.76 0.24 2.95
N ASN A 166 9.25 0.00 4.16
CA ASN A 166 8.65 -1.28 4.54
C ASN A 166 7.18 -1.10 4.94
N VAL A 167 6.39 -2.17 4.82
CA VAL A 167 4.93 -2.16 5.04
C VAL A 167 4.55 -1.55 6.39
N THR A 168 5.22 -1.96 7.47
CA THR A 168 4.94 -1.46 8.84
C THR A 168 5.13 0.05 8.95
N ARG A 169 6.24 0.58 8.41
CA ARG A 169 6.51 2.02 8.44
C ARG A 169 5.55 2.79 7.53
N ILE A 170 5.18 2.25 6.37
CA ILE A 170 4.18 2.89 5.48
C ILE A 170 2.84 3.01 6.20
N GLN A 171 2.38 1.94 6.85
CA GLN A 171 1.16 1.94 7.65
C GLN A 171 1.17 3.00 8.75
N GLN A 172 2.28 3.13 9.48
CA GLN A 172 2.43 4.19 10.48
C GLN A 172 2.40 5.59 9.86
N MET A 173 3.07 5.80 8.72
CA MET A 173 3.07 7.09 8.01
C MET A 173 1.66 7.47 7.54
N VAL A 174 0.96 6.55 6.88
CA VAL A 174 -0.41 6.75 6.40
C VAL A 174 -1.36 7.00 7.57
N GLY A 175 -1.25 6.24 8.67
CA GLY A 175 -2.02 6.47 9.89
C GLY A 175 -1.81 7.87 10.47
N LYS A 176 -0.55 8.33 10.60
CA LYS A 176 -0.21 9.67 11.07
C LYS A 176 -0.76 10.78 10.16
N MET A 177 -0.67 10.60 8.85
CA MET A 177 -1.21 11.55 7.88
C MET A 177 -2.73 11.67 7.99
N CYS A 178 -3.44 10.55 8.10
CA CYS A 178 -4.90 10.57 8.29
C CYS A 178 -5.28 11.19 9.64
N SER A 179 -4.54 10.90 10.71
CA SER A 179 -4.80 11.50 12.03
C SER A 179 -4.54 13.01 12.05
N LYS A 180 -3.56 13.51 11.30
CA LYS A 180 -3.17 14.92 11.27
C LYS A 180 -4.06 15.76 10.36
N PHE A 181 -4.38 15.26 9.17
CA PHE A 181 -5.02 16.03 8.10
C PHE A 181 -6.43 15.52 7.75
N GLY A 182 -6.81 14.34 8.22
CA GLY A 182 -8.13 13.76 8.00
C GLY A 182 -9.12 14.15 9.09
N ARG A 183 -10.39 14.31 8.72
CA ARG A 183 -11.49 14.53 9.66
C ARG A 183 -11.70 13.25 10.51
N PRO A 184 -11.85 13.37 11.84
CA PRO A 184 -12.20 12.24 12.69
C PRO A 184 -13.53 11.58 12.27
N LEU A 185 -13.55 10.25 12.32
CA LEU A 185 -14.72 9.40 12.11
C LEU A 185 -15.24 8.89 13.45
N CYS A 186 -14.47 8.07 14.17
CA CYS A 186 -14.92 7.59 15.47
C CYS A 186 -13.73 7.29 16.38
N VAL A 187 -14.03 6.99 17.64
CA VAL A 187 -13.06 6.43 18.59
C VAL A 187 -13.45 4.98 18.84
N LEU A 188 -12.58 4.04 18.52
CA LEU A 188 -12.84 2.62 18.74
C LEU A 188 -11.65 2.01 19.48
N ASP A 189 -11.93 1.30 20.57
CA ASP A 189 -10.92 0.67 21.42
C ASP A 189 -9.81 1.66 21.87
N GLY A 190 -10.20 2.91 22.17
CA GLY A 190 -9.28 3.99 22.55
C GLY A 190 -8.49 4.64 21.40
N MET A 191 -8.74 4.24 20.15
CA MET A 191 -8.06 4.75 18.96
C MET A 191 -8.97 5.63 18.12
N VAL A 192 -8.47 6.81 17.71
CA VAL A 192 -9.18 7.70 16.78
C VAL A 192 -8.98 7.21 15.35
N TYR A 193 -10.08 6.88 14.66
CA TYR A 193 -10.10 6.61 13.23
C TYR A 193 -10.52 7.89 12.50
N SER A 194 -9.75 8.32 11.51
CA SER A 194 -10.05 9.50 10.67
C SER A 194 -10.21 9.09 9.21
N CYS A 195 -10.89 9.90 8.39
CA CYS A 195 -10.90 9.71 6.94
C CYS A 195 -9.51 9.93 6.34
N PHE A 196 -9.36 9.55 5.06
CA PHE A 196 -8.17 9.97 4.31
C PHE A 196 -8.23 11.49 4.06
N PRO A 197 -7.10 12.23 4.10
CA PRO A 197 -7.12 13.67 3.90
C PRO A 197 -7.63 14.08 2.52
N GLU A 198 -8.34 15.20 2.45
CA GLU A 198 -8.64 15.85 1.19
C GLU A 198 -7.36 16.35 0.50
N VAL A 199 -7.36 16.36 -0.84
CA VAL A 199 -6.22 16.86 -1.63
C VAL A 199 -5.93 18.33 -1.31
N SER A 200 -6.97 19.14 -1.08
CA SER A 200 -6.89 20.54 -0.63
C SER A 200 -5.99 20.71 0.60
N LYS A 201 -6.17 19.85 1.62
CA LYS A 201 -5.38 19.85 2.85
C LYS A 201 -3.94 19.43 2.63
N LEU A 202 -3.69 18.46 1.77
CA LEU A 202 -2.33 18.03 1.45
C LEU A 202 -1.54 19.07 0.62
N ALA A 203 -2.23 19.95 -0.12
CA ALA A 203 -1.61 20.95 -0.98
C ALA A 203 -1.17 22.24 -0.25
N GLU A 204 -1.65 22.49 0.97
CA GLU A 204 -1.25 23.64 1.79
C GLU A 204 0.29 23.67 1.98
N GLU A 205 0.92 24.85 1.94
CA GLU A 205 2.39 24.97 2.08
C GLU A 205 2.89 24.43 3.43
N SER A 206 2.08 24.58 4.48
CA SER A 206 2.35 24.06 5.82
C SER A 206 2.40 22.53 5.87
N SER A 207 1.74 21.83 4.93
CA SER A 207 1.62 20.37 4.94
C SER A 207 2.96 19.67 4.75
N GLU A 208 3.88 20.20 3.93
CA GLU A 208 5.22 19.62 3.81
C GLU A 208 5.96 19.64 5.17
N VAL A 209 5.91 20.77 5.87
CA VAL A 209 6.60 20.96 7.16
C VAL A 209 6.05 19.99 8.20
N GLU A 210 4.73 19.88 8.29
CA GLU A 210 4.07 18.95 9.22
C GLU A 210 4.34 17.48 8.88
N LEU A 211 4.31 17.09 7.59
CA LEU A 211 4.65 15.73 7.16
C LEU A 211 6.11 15.38 7.47
N ARG A 212 7.05 16.33 7.36
CA ARG A 212 8.44 16.13 7.76
C ARG A 212 8.55 15.84 9.26
N LYS A 213 7.83 16.59 10.11
CA LYS A 213 7.75 16.34 11.56
C LYS A 213 7.17 14.95 11.88
N LEU A 214 6.25 14.45 11.05
CA LEU A 214 5.64 13.11 11.20
C LEU A 214 6.54 11.97 10.68
N GLY A 215 7.72 12.27 10.12
CA GLY A 215 8.71 11.27 9.71
C GLY A 215 8.64 10.83 8.24
N PHE A 216 8.00 11.63 7.37
CA PHE A 216 7.91 11.33 5.94
C PHE A 216 9.24 11.52 5.20
N GLY A 217 10.16 12.32 5.77
CA GLY A 217 11.44 12.64 5.14
C GLY A 217 11.25 13.34 3.80
N TYR A 218 12.00 12.94 2.77
CA TYR A 218 11.91 13.53 1.43
C TYR A 218 10.53 13.35 0.77
N ARG A 219 9.75 12.34 1.19
CA ARG A 219 8.41 12.06 0.62
C ARG A 219 7.38 13.12 1.01
N ALA A 220 7.64 13.91 2.05
CA ALA A 220 6.77 15.03 2.42
C ALA A 220 6.58 16.01 1.25
N ALA A 221 7.67 16.34 0.56
CA ALA A 221 7.63 17.21 -0.62
C ALA A 221 6.87 16.55 -1.78
N PHE A 222 6.97 15.23 -1.95
CA PHE A 222 6.24 14.50 -3.00
C PHE A 222 4.74 14.53 -2.76
N VAL A 223 4.30 14.30 -1.52
CA VAL A 223 2.87 14.38 -1.14
C VAL A 223 2.35 15.80 -1.40
N GLN A 224 3.01 16.81 -0.86
CA GLN A 224 2.53 18.19 -0.96
C GLN A 224 2.52 18.70 -2.42
N LYS A 225 3.59 18.47 -3.19
CA LYS A 225 3.67 18.91 -4.59
C LYS A 225 2.73 18.12 -5.51
N SER A 226 2.51 16.83 -5.26
CA SER A 226 1.52 16.06 -6.02
C SER A 226 0.11 16.58 -5.76
N ALA A 227 -0.21 16.93 -4.52
CA ALA A 227 -1.50 17.54 -4.18
C ALA A 227 -1.67 18.90 -4.86
N GLN A 228 -0.65 19.76 -4.85
CA GLN A 228 -0.68 21.03 -5.59
C GLN A 228 -0.89 20.83 -7.09
N PHE A 229 -0.15 19.90 -7.70
CA PHE A 229 -0.31 19.57 -9.12
C PHE A 229 -1.74 19.16 -9.44
N ILE A 230 -2.35 18.28 -8.63
CA ILE A 230 -3.73 17.82 -8.85
C ILE A 230 -4.72 18.99 -8.79
N LEU A 231 -4.57 19.91 -7.83
CA LEU A 231 -5.47 21.07 -7.71
C LEU A 231 -5.29 22.09 -8.85
N GLN A 232 -4.07 22.23 -9.37
CA GLN A 232 -3.78 23.13 -10.49
C GLN A 232 -4.23 22.57 -11.84
N ASN A 233 -4.43 21.24 -11.93
CA ASN A 233 -4.83 20.54 -13.15
C ASN A 233 -6.17 19.84 -12.92
N SER A 234 -7.26 20.62 -12.90
CA SER A 234 -8.60 20.16 -12.52
C SER A 234 -9.11 18.94 -13.32
N GLU A 235 -8.69 18.78 -14.58
CA GLU A 235 -9.09 17.65 -15.43
C GLU A 235 -8.23 16.39 -15.24
N TRP A 236 -7.06 16.50 -14.61
CA TRP A 236 -6.09 15.40 -14.53
C TRP A 236 -6.67 14.15 -13.85
N MET A 237 -7.49 14.34 -12.80
CA MET A 237 -8.13 13.23 -12.09
C MET A 237 -9.12 12.46 -12.96
N ASP A 238 -9.84 13.16 -13.83
CA ASP A 238 -10.80 12.54 -14.75
C ASP A 238 -10.07 11.81 -15.88
N GLN A 239 -9.04 12.46 -16.45
CA GLN A 239 -8.20 11.91 -17.49
C GLN A 239 -7.53 10.60 -17.04
N VAL A 240 -6.91 10.57 -15.85
CA VAL A 240 -6.21 9.38 -15.35
C VAL A 240 -7.16 8.22 -15.03
N GLN A 241 -8.37 8.50 -14.53
CA GLN A 241 -9.35 7.46 -14.19
C GLN A 241 -10.06 6.85 -15.40
N LYS A 242 -10.19 7.60 -16.51
CA LYS A 242 -10.82 7.13 -17.76
C LYS A 242 -9.83 6.61 -18.79
N ALA A 243 -8.54 6.90 -18.62
CA ALA A 243 -7.48 6.49 -19.52
C ALA A 243 -7.34 4.96 -19.61
N ASP A 244 -6.79 4.49 -20.73
CA ASP A 244 -6.31 3.13 -20.83
C ASP A 244 -5.02 2.95 -19.99
N TYR A 245 -4.62 1.69 -19.76
CA TYR A 245 -3.51 1.38 -18.86
C TYR A 245 -2.20 2.12 -19.19
N PRO A 246 -1.71 2.14 -20.45
CA PRO A 246 -0.48 2.86 -20.79
C PRO A 246 -0.59 4.37 -20.52
N THR A 247 -1.72 4.98 -20.88
CA THR A 247 -1.94 6.42 -20.68
C THR A 247 -2.07 6.76 -19.20
N ALA A 248 -2.84 5.99 -18.43
CA ALA A 248 -2.98 6.17 -16.99
C ALA A 248 -1.62 6.07 -16.29
N LYS A 249 -0.79 5.07 -16.64
CA LYS A 249 0.57 4.92 -16.11
C LYS A 249 1.45 6.14 -16.43
N SER A 250 1.39 6.63 -17.67
CA SER A 250 2.14 7.82 -18.09
C SER A 250 1.72 9.08 -17.32
N LEU A 251 0.41 9.32 -17.19
CA LEU A 251 -0.15 10.45 -16.45
C LEU A 251 0.25 10.41 -14.97
N LEU A 252 0.21 9.22 -14.33
CA LEU A 252 0.66 9.03 -12.95
C LEU A 252 2.13 9.37 -12.75
N MET A 253 2.99 9.00 -13.71
CA MET A 253 4.44 9.25 -13.64
C MET A 253 4.84 10.72 -13.83
N GLN A 254 3.89 11.61 -14.15
CA GLN A 254 4.11 13.05 -14.13
C GLN A 254 4.20 13.60 -12.70
N LEU A 255 3.59 12.90 -11.73
CA LEU A 255 3.60 13.33 -10.33
C LEU A 255 4.97 13.09 -9.68
N PRO A 256 5.46 14.04 -8.86
CA PRO A 256 6.74 13.90 -8.19
C PRO A 256 6.75 12.71 -7.23
N GLY A 257 7.73 11.82 -7.40
CA GLY A 257 7.89 10.63 -6.57
C GLY A 257 7.17 9.38 -7.06
N ILE A 258 6.42 9.46 -8.17
CA ILE A 258 5.79 8.31 -8.82
C ILE A 258 6.67 7.80 -9.96
N GLY A 259 7.34 6.66 -9.73
CA GLY A 259 8.01 5.90 -10.78
C GLY A 259 7.14 4.74 -11.30
N ALA A 260 7.66 4.00 -12.29
CA ALA A 260 6.92 2.91 -12.96
C ALA A 260 6.25 1.91 -12.00
N LYS A 261 6.96 1.46 -10.96
CA LYS A 261 6.43 0.55 -9.94
C LYS A 261 5.25 1.13 -9.17
N VAL A 262 5.37 2.39 -8.74
CA VAL A 262 4.33 3.08 -7.97
C VAL A 262 3.11 3.32 -8.84
N ALA A 263 3.31 3.75 -10.10
CA ALA A 263 2.24 3.91 -11.07
C ALA A 263 1.51 2.58 -11.33
N ASP A 264 2.23 1.47 -11.49
CA ASP A 264 1.62 0.15 -11.69
C ASP A 264 0.84 -0.32 -10.44
N CYS A 265 1.30 -0.01 -9.22
CA CYS A 265 0.55 -0.29 -7.99
C CYS A 265 -0.81 0.43 -8.02
N ILE A 266 -0.81 1.70 -8.43
CA ILE A 266 -2.02 2.53 -8.49
C ILE A 266 -2.95 2.04 -9.60
N CYS A 267 -2.42 1.78 -10.79
CA CYS A 267 -3.17 1.20 -11.91
C CYS A 267 -3.89 -0.10 -11.50
N LEU A 268 -3.18 -0.98 -10.79
CA LEU A 268 -3.69 -2.28 -10.39
C LEU A 268 -4.74 -2.19 -9.27
N MET A 269 -4.48 -1.36 -8.26
CA MET A 269 -5.20 -1.43 -6.98
C MET A 269 -6.25 -0.33 -6.78
N SER A 270 -6.41 0.61 -7.72
CA SER A 270 -7.46 1.64 -7.64
C SER A 270 -8.04 2.11 -8.98
N LEU A 271 -7.35 1.88 -10.12
CA LEU A 271 -7.85 2.24 -11.46
C LEU A 271 -8.46 1.07 -12.25
N GLY A 272 -8.46 -0.14 -11.68
CA GLY A 272 -9.07 -1.32 -12.31
C GLY A 272 -8.27 -1.94 -13.46
N HIS A 273 -7.03 -1.49 -13.71
CA HIS A 273 -6.15 -2.09 -14.72
C HIS A 273 -5.55 -3.41 -14.21
N SER A 274 -6.36 -4.48 -14.25
CA SER A 274 -6.02 -5.81 -13.71
C SER A 274 -4.81 -6.48 -14.37
N GLY A 275 -4.35 -5.97 -15.52
CA GLY A 275 -3.15 -6.40 -16.23
C GLY A 275 -1.87 -5.63 -15.85
N ALA A 276 -1.96 -4.62 -14.98
CA ALA A 276 -0.79 -3.87 -14.50
C ALA A 276 0.05 -4.74 -13.57
N VAL A 277 1.38 -4.74 -13.77
CA VAL A 277 2.33 -5.60 -13.04
C VAL A 277 3.41 -4.73 -12.42
N PRO A 278 3.30 -4.38 -11.13
CA PRO A 278 4.35 -3.68 -10.40
C PRO A 278 5.61 -4.54 -10.29
N VAL A 279 6.74 -4.07 -10.83
CA VAL A 279 8.01 -4.81 -10.75
C VAL A 279 8.94 -4.13 -9.76
N ASP A 280 9.15 -4.76 -8.61
CA ASP A 280 10.17 -4.37 -7.64
C ASP A 280 11.35 -5.36 -7.62
N THR A 281 12.25 -5.21 -6.65
CA THR A 281 13.41 -6.10 -6.48
C THR A 281 13.01 -7.54 -6.18
N HIS A 282 11.89 -7.77 -5.49
CA HIS A 282 11.39 -9.11 -5.18
C HIS A 282 10.73 -9.75 -6.40
N VAL A 283 9.94 -9.00 -7.18
CA VAL A 283 9.37 -9.49 -8.45
C VAL A 283 10.50 -9.78 -9.45
N PHE A 284 11.53 -8.93 -9.51
CA PHE A 284 12.73 -9.19 -10.29
C PHE A 284 13.42 -10.49 -9.85
N ALA A 285 13.67 -10.68 -8.55
CA ALA A 285 14.30 -11.89 -8.02
C ALA A 285 13.47 -13.15 -8.31
N LEU A 286 12.16 -13.12 -8.01
CA LEU A 286 11.20 -14.18 -8.34
C LEU A 286 11.28 -14.56 -9.82
N THR A 287 11.26 -13.57 -10.70
CA THR A 287 11.22 -13.78 -12.15
C THR A 287 12.55 -14.32 -12.67
N SER A 288 13.66 -13.78 -12.18
CA SER A 288 15.02 -14.22 -12.50
C SER A 288 15.30 -15.65 -12.01
N GLU A 289 14.75 -16.02 -10.85
CA GLU A 289 14.90 -17.36 -10.28
C GLU A 289 14.14 -18.41 -11.09
N HIS A 290 12.85 -18.15 -11.40
CA HIS A 290 11.93 -19.19 -11.85
C HIS A 290 11.52 -19.13 -13.32
N TYR A 291 11.62 -17.97 -13.98
CA TYR A 291 11.07 -17.79 -15.33
C TYR A 291 12.10 -17.33 -16.36
N MET A 292 13.03 -16.47 -15.95
CA MET A 292 13.97 -15.81 -16.86
C MET A 292 15.41 -15.86 -16.32
N PRO A 293 16.11 -17.01 -16.41
CA PRO A 293 17.48 -17.15 -15.92
C PRO A 293 18.47 -16.14 -16.52
N ALA A 294 18.20 -15.62 -17.72
CA ALA A 294 18.99 -14.56 -18.37
C ALA A 294 19.08 -13.27 -17.55
N LEU A 295 18.14 -13.02 -16.63
CA LEU A 295 18.16 -11.86 -15.74
C LEU A 295 19.15 -11.99 -14.59
N ARG A 296 19.68 -13.19 -14.29
CA ARG A 296 20.57 -13.45 -13.13
C ARG A 296 21.89 -12.68 -13.18
N GLY A 297 22.35 -12.29 -14.39
CA GLY A 297 23.55 -11.48 -14.57
C GLY A 297 23.34 -9.96 -14.43
N MET A 298 22.10 -9.50 -14.31
CA MET A 298 21.78 -8.07 -14.28
C MET A 298 21.79 -7.54 -12.84
N LYS A 299 22.47 -6.40 -12.63
CA LYS A 299 22.63 -5.78 -11.30
C LYS A 299 21.48 -4.86 -10.89
N SER A 300 20.65 -4.42 -11.84
CA SER A 300 19.58 -3.46 -11.59
C SER A 300 18.39 -3.65 -12.54
N VAL A 301 17.21 -3.20 -12.10
CA VAL A 301 16.00 -3.17 -12.92
C VAL A 301 16.03 -1.90 -13.77
N THR A 302 16.49 -2.01 -15.01
CA THR A 302 16.41 -0.92 -16.00
C THR A 302 14.97 -0.82 -16.54
N PRO A 303 14.59 0.30 -17.19
CA PRO A 303 13.25 0.42 -17.80
C PRO A 303 12.93 -0.71 -18.78
N ALA A 304 13.87 -1.10 -19.65
CA ALA A 304 13.67 -2.21 -20.59
C ALA A 304 13.45 -3.56 -19.87
N VAL A 305 14.18 -3.81 -18.78
CA VAL A 305 14.00 -5.02 -17.96
C VAL A 305 12.64 -4.99 -17.25
N TYR A 306 12.25 -3.83 -16.72
CA TYR A 306 10.95 -3.62 -16.09
C TYR A 306 9.82 -3.99 -17.06
N ASP A 307 9.84 -3.45 -18.28
CA ASP A 307 8.81 -3.69 -19.28
C ASP A 307 8.81 -5.15 -19.76
N THR A 308 9.99 -5.74 -19.97
CA THR A 308 10.13 -7.17 -20.33
C THR A 308 9.48 -8.09 -19.30
N ILE A 309 9.68 -7.82 -18.00
CA ILE A 309 9.07 -8.60 -16.93
C ILE A 309 7.55 -8.41 -16.93
N GLY A 310 7.08 -7.16 -17.03
CA GLY A 310 5.64 -6.87 -17.09
C GLY A 310 4.94 -7.57 -18.27
N ASP A 311 5.54 -7.50 -19.46
CA ASP A 311 5.02 -8.11 -20.69
C ASP A 311 5.00 -9.63 -20.59
N PHE A 312 6.01 -10.23 -19.95
CA PHE A 312 6.00 -11.67 -19.68
C PHE A 312 4.77 -12.11 -18.88
N TYR A 313 4.49 -11.44 -17.76
CA TYR A 313 3.33 -11.77 -16.93
C TYR A 313 2.01 -11.52 -17.69
N ARG A 314 1.89 -10.40 -18.42
CA ARG A 314 0.71 -10.11 -19.27
C ARG A 314 0.49 -11.16 -20.35
N LYS A 315 1.54 -11.54 -21.09
CA LYS A 315 1.48 -12.59 -22.11
C LYS A 315 1.08 -13.95 -21.52
N LYS A 316 1.53 -14.25 -20.30
CA LYS A 316 1.32 -15.55 -19.66
C LYS A 316 -0.05 -15.68 -18.99
N PHE A 317 -0.52 -14.64 -18.30
CA PHE A 317 -1.73 -14.70 -17.47
C PHE A 317 -2.92 -13.90 -18.01
N GLY A 318 -2.72 -13.14 -19.09
CA GLY A 318 -3.76 -12.36 -19.78
C GLY A 318 -4.24 -11.15 -18.97
N ASP A 319 -5.51 -10.79 -19.13
CA ASP A 319 -6.10 -9.54 -18.64
C ASP A 319 -6.00 -9.33 -17.11
N LYS A 320 -5.84 -10.41 -16.35
CA LYS A 320 -5.69 -10.39 -14.89
C LYS A 320 -4.27 -10.76 -14.43
N ALA A 321 -3.25 -10.48 -15.24
CA ALA A 321 -1.85 -10.75 -14.90
C ALA A 321 -1.38 -10.04 -13.61
N GLY A 322 -1.92 -8.85 -13.34
CA GLY A 322 -1.74 -8.13 -12.08
C GLY A 322 -2.21 -8.92 -10.86
N TRP A 323 -3.28 -9.69 -11.00
CA TRP A 323 -3.79 -10.52 -9.93
C TRP A 323 -2.95 -11.79 -9.77
N ALA A 324 -2.62 -12.46 -10.88
CA ALA A 324 -1.81 -13.67 -10.86
C ALA A 324 -0.41 -13.43 -10.26
N HIS A 325 0.28 -12.35 -10.67
CA HIS A 325 1.61 -12.05 -10.13
C HIS A 325 1.53 -11.70 -8.63
N SER A 326 0.44 -11.11 -8.14
CA SER A 326 0.27 -10.79 -6.71
C SER A 326 0.30 -12.06 -5.85
N VAL A 327 -0.32 -13.15 -6.30
CA VAL A 327 -0.25 -14.46 -5.63
C VAL A 327 1.19 -14.98 -5.57
N LEU A 328 1.90 -14.95 -6.70
CA LEU A 328 3.30 -15.41 -6.80
C LEU A 328 4.23 -14.56 -5.92
N PHE A 329 4.02 -13.25 -5.91
CA PHE A 329 4.77 -12.29 -5.09
C PHE A 329 4.57 -12.56 -3.60
N THR A 330 3.33 -12.71 -3.14
CA THR A 330 3.06 -13.04 -1.73
C THR A 330 3.71 -14.36 -1.32
N ALA A 331 3.59 -15.39 -2.17
CA ALA A 331 4.23 -16.68 -1.92
C ALA A 331 5.77 -16.58 -1.87
N HIS A 332 6.37 -15.69 -2.68
CA HIS A 332 7.81 -15.43 -2.65
C HIS A 332 8.22 -14.74 -1.34
N LEU A 333 7.52 -13.70 -0.90
CA LEU A 333 7.82 -13.00 0.35
C LEU A 333 7.74 -13.90 1.59
N ALA A 334 6.76 -14.81 1.65
CA ALA A 334 6.60 -15.74 2.76
C ALA A 334 7.83 -16.65 2.95
N LYS A 335 8.49 -17.06 1.86
CA LYS A 335 9.75 -17.84 1.95
C LYS A 335 10.86 -17.08 2.67
N PHE A 336 10.91 -15.74 2.56
CA PHE A 336 11.91 -14.93 3.25
C PHE A 336 11.56 -14.72 4.73
N ARG A 337 10.28 -14.55 5.06
CA ARG A 337 9.83 -14.44 6.45
C ARG A 337 10.14 -15.72 7.24
N ASN A 338 9.84 -16.88 6.65
CA ASN A 338 10.10 -18.18 7.29
C ASN A 338 11.61 -18.50 7.38
N LYS A 339 12.45 -17.99 6.45
CA LYS A 339 13.91 -18.13 6.53
C LYS A 339 14.53 -17.28 7.65
N VAL A 340 13.93 -16.13 7.95
CA VAL A 340 14.38 -15.25 9.05
C VAL A 340 13.95 -15.81 10.41
N GLU A 341 12.79 -16.47 10.48
CA GLU A 341 12.32 -17.17 11.69
C GLU A 341 13.03 -18.51 11.96
N SER A 342 13.74 -19.08 10.97
CA SER A 342 14.49 -20.34 11.10
C SER A 342 15.96 -20.18 11.57
N VAL A 343 16.36 -19.01 12.06
CA VAL A 343 17.68 -18.85 12.71
C VAL A 343 17.53 -19.30 14.17
N PRO A 344 18.32 -20.27 14.68
CA PRO A 344 18.16 -20.77 16.04
C PRO A 344 18.35 -19.66 17.07
N GLU A 345 17.45 -19.62 18.05
CA GLU A 345 17.61 -18.86 19.30
C GLU A 345 18.98 -19.17 19.90
N TYR A 346 19.85 -18.16 19.99
CA TYR A 346 21.06 -18.30 20.77
C TYR A 346 20.68 -18.23 22.24
N SER A 347 20.90 -19.34 22.93
CA SER A 347 20.72 -19.53 24.35
C SER A 347 21.33 -18.38 25.16
N THR A 348 20.52 -17.82 26.05
CA THR A 348 20.97 -17.04 27.20
C THR A 348 21.88 -17.90 28.07
N SER A 349 23.16 -17.58 28.09
CA SER A 349 24.05 -17.95 29.20
C SER A 349 24.57 -16.68 29.84
N GLU A 350 24.04 -16.38 31.03
CA GLU A 350 24.60 -15.40 31.95
C GLU A 350 26.07 -15.76 32.25
N LYS A 351 26.95 -14.75 32.22
CA LYS A 351 28.11 -14.66 33.13
C LYS A 351 28.70 -13.24 33.16
N SER A 352 28.41 -12.59 34.29
CA SER A 352 29.29 -11.73 35.10
C SER A 352 29.98 -10.50 34.50
N ASP A 353 29.64 -9.35 35.09
CA ASP A 353 30.35 -8.07 35.09
C ASP A 353 31.87 -8.16 35.15
N LYS A 354 32.55 -7.54 34.17
CA LYS A 354 33.83 -6.84 34.39
C LYS A 354 33.87 -5.55 33.57
N LYS A 355 33.82 -4.41 34.28
CA LYS A 355 34.14 -3.07 33.78
C LYS A 355 35.52 -3.08 33.11
N ILE A 356 35.61 -2.62 31.86
CA ILE A 356 36.87 -2.22 31.23
C ILE A 356 36.79 -0.74 30.87
N ILE A 357 37.67 0.01 31.53
CA ILE A 357 37.93 1.44 31.42
C ILE A 357 38.52 1.75 30.04
N LYS A 358 38.00 2.77 29.36
CA LYS A 358 38.55 3.30 28.10
C LYS A 358 39.91 3.99 28.37
N PRO A 359 40.97 3.72 27.59
CA PRO A 359 42.18 4.53 27.65
C PRO A 359 42.06 5.79 26.78
N ALA A 360 42.57 6.90 27.32
CA ALA A 360 42.67 8.23 26.71
C ALA A 360 43.70 8.29 25.55
N PRO A 361 43.59 9.28 24.64
CA PRO A 361 44.52 9.43 23.52
C PRO A 361 45.86 10.03 23.96
N LYS A 362 46.98 9.43 23.55
CA LYS A 362 48.33 9.95 23.77
C LYS A 362 48.76 10.87 22.62
N THR A 363 49.19 12.06 23.01
CA THR A 363 49.96 13.06 22.25
C THR A 363 51.35 12.55 21.88
N ALA A 364 51.89 13.01 20.75
CA ALA A 364 53.31 12.92 20.43
C ALA A 364 53.78 14.24 19.80
N GLU A 365 54.81 14.83 20.40
CA GLU A 365 55.50 16.07 20.02
C GLU A 365 56.89 15.78 19.40
N PRO A 366 57.57 16.77 18.79
CA PRO A 366 58.39 16.61 17.58
C PRO A 366 59.92 16.54 17.80
N GLN A 367 60.68 16.06 16.80
CA GLN A 367 62.14 16.25 16.74
C GLN A 367 62.70 16.65 15.36
N ALA A 368 63.24 17.88 15.35
CA ALA A 368 64.49 18.45 14.80
C ALA A 368 65.07 18.14 13.39
N LYS A 369 65.56 19.24 12.81
CA LYS A 369 66.13 19.51 11.48
C LYS A 369 67.61 19.10 11.31
N LYS A 370 68.04 18.85 10.06
CA LYS A 370 69.44 19.00 9.60
C LYS A 370 69.54 19.94 8.38
N LYS A 371 70.65 20.66 8.28
CA LYS A 371 70.90 21.94 7.56
C LYS A 371 71.19 21.80 6.03
N LYS A 372 70.96 22.92 5.32
CA LYS A 372 71.31 23.25 3.90
C LYS A 372 72.83 23.45 3.67
N PRO A 373 73.25 23.49 2.39
CA PRO A 373 73.92 24.69 1.86
C PRO A 373 73.30 25.23 0.53
N THR A 374 73.93 26.28 -0.01
CA THR A 374 73.42 27.49 -0.70
C THR A 374 73.40 27.49 -2.24
N VAL A 375 72.73 28.52 -2.80
CA VAL A 375 72.39 28.86 -4.22
C VAL A 375 73.61 29.38 -5.03
N PRO A 376 73.56 29.45 -6.39
CA PRO A 376 73.22 30.73 -7.06
C PRO A 376 72.33 30.62 -8.34
N THR A 377 71.48 31.62 -8.58
CA THR A 377 70.80 32.01 -9.85
C THR A 377 71.82 32.74 -10.78
N PRO A 378 71.54 33.24 -12.01
CA PRO A 378 70.36 33.18 -12.92
C PRO A 378 70.70 32.97 -14.43
N THR A 379 69.68 32.83 -15.31
CA THR A 379 69.53 33.59 -16.59
C THR A 379 68.32 33.14 -17.41
N ALA A 380 67.51 34.10 -17.85
CA ALA A 380 66.70 34.00 -19.08
C ALA A 380 67.61 34.35 -20.28
N PRO A 381 67.30 33.90 -21.52
CA PRO A 381 66.79 34.89 -22.48
C PRO A 381 65.82 34.39 -23.58
N LEU A 382 65.02 35.36 -24.04
CA LEU A 382 64.66 35.73 -25.43
C LEU A 382 63.84 34.78 -26.33
N VAL A 383 62.61 35.24 -26.57
CA VAL A 383 62.02 35.57 -27.89
C VAL A 383 62.90 35.25 -29.10
N LYS A 384 62.39 34.37 -29.96
CA LYS A 384 62.23 34.60 -31.40
C LYS A 384 60.90 34.02 -31.85
#